data_AF-A0A2U3L1C1-F1
#
_entry.id   AF-A0A2U3L1C1-F1
#
_cell.length_a   1.000
_cell.length_b   1.000
_cell.length_c   1.000
_cell.angle_alpha   90.00
_cell.angle_beta   90.00
_cell.angle_gamma   90.00
#
_symmetry.space_group_name_H-M   'P 1'
#
loop_
_entity.id
_entity.type
_entity.pdbx_description
1 polymer ?
#
loop_
_entity_poly.entity_id
_entity_poly.type
_entity_poly.pdbx_seq_one_letter_code
_entity_poly.pdbx_strand_id
1 'polypeptide(L)' 'MILTAKAVLDEDPSPTEESLKKKLAGNLCRCTGYKKVLDSVMDVAGQSSKEG' A
#
# COMPACT_ATOMS: atom_id res chain seq x y z
N MET A 1 -9.32 2.20 0.95
CA MET A 1 -7.96 1.92 0.43
C MET A 1 -7.34 3.15 -0.24
N ILE A 2 -7.92 3.71 -1.31
CA ILE A 2 -7.30 4.83 -2.07
C ILE A 2 -6.99 6.06 -1.21
N LEU A 3 -7.96 6.58 -0.44
CA LEU A 3 -7.74 7.78 0.38
C LEU A 3 -6.66 7.57 1.44
N THR A 4 -6.68 6.43 2.15
CA THR A 4 -5.65 6.06 3.12
C THR A 4 -4.29 5.90 2.45
N ALA A 5 -4.21 5.25 1.29
CA ALA A 5 -2.98 5.10 0.54
C ALA A 5 -2.40 6.45 0.09
N LYS A 6 -3.25 7.37 -0.38
CA LYS A 6 -2.83 8.74 -0.71
C LYS A 6 -2.27 9.46 0.51
N ALA A 7 -2.96 9.37 1.66
CA ALA A 7 -2.48 9.98 2.90
C ALA A 7 -1.14 9.38 3.34
N VAL A 8 -0.95 8.06 3.21
CA VAL A 8 0.36 7.42 3.46
C VAL A 8 1.44 8.01 2.58
N LEU A 9 1.20 8.12 1.27
CA LEU A 9 2.18 8.62 0.30
C LEU A 9 2.49 10.11 0.46
N ASP A 10 1.54 10.90 0.97
CA ASP A 10 1.75 12.32 1.28
C ASP A 10 2.64 12.51 2.51
N GLU A 11 2.50 11.63 3.52
CA GLU A 11 3.32 11.65 4.73
C GLU A 11 4.70 11.04 4.49
N ASP A 12 4.76 9.94 3.73
CA ASP A 12 5.95 9.17 3.43
C ASP A 12 5.89 8.70 1.96
N PRO A 13 6.61 9.39 1.05
CA PRO A 13 6.63 9.04 -0.37
C PRO A 13 7.25 7.68 -0.69
N SER A 14 7.98 7.08 0.24
CA SER A 14 8.66 5.78 0.07
C SER A 14 8.43 4.86 1.28
N PRO A 15 7.17 4.50 1.58
CA PRO A 15 6.85 3.74 2.77
C PRO A 15 7.30 2.29 2.63
N THR A 16 7.73 1.68 3.74
CA THR A 16 7.97 0.23 3.75
C THR A 16 6.64 -0.54 3.68
N GLU A 17 6.67 -1.77 3.16
CA GLU A 17 5.47 -2.61 3.08
C GLU A 17 4.82 -2.85 4.46
N GLU A 18 5.64 -3.02 5.50
CA GLU A 18 5.17 -3.21 6.88
C GLU A 18 4.45 -1.95 7.40
N SER A 19 5.04 -0.76 7.18
CA SER A 19 4.42 0.52 7.55
C SER A 19 3.09 0.71 6.84
N LEU A 20 3.05 0.42 5.53
CA LEU A 20 1.83 0.51 4.72
C LEU A 20 0.76 -0.48 5.22
N LYS A 21 1.11 -1.74 5.50
CA LYS A 21 0.20 -2.74 6.09
C LYS A 21 -0.42 -2.23 7.39
N LYS A 22 0.39 -1.67 8.28
CA LYS A 22 -0.07 -1.13 9.56
C LYS A 22 -1.06 0.03 9.36
N LYS A 23 -0.75 0.97 8.46
CA LYS A 23 -1.64 2.11 8.14
C LYS A 23 -2.94 1.66 7.45
N LEU A 24 -2.91 0.56 6.70
CA LEU A 24 -4.09 0.00 6.02
C LEU A 24 -4.92 -0.95 6.89
N ALA A 25 -4.44 -1.36 8.08
CA ALA A 25 -5.10 -2.36 8.92
C ALA A 25 -6.55 -2.00 9.33
N GLY A 26 -6.87 -0.71 9.46
CA GLY A 26 -8.23 -0.23 9.76
C GLY A 26 -9.19 -0.20 8.58
N ASN A 27 -8.73 -0.52 7.37
CA ASN A 27 -9.53 -0.48 6.15
C ASN A 27 -9.78 -1.91 5.65
N LEU A 28 -10.95 -2.46 5.97
CA LEU A 28 -11.25 -3.86 5.66
C LEU A 28 -11.32 -4.13 4.16
N CYS A 29 -10.64 -5.18 3.72
CA CYS A 29 -10.68 -5.67 2.35
C CYS A 29 -11.21 -7.10 2.28
N ARG A 30 -12.22 -7.36 1.44
CA ARG A 30 -12.83 -8.69 1.27
C ARG A 30 -12.39 -9.43 0.00
N CYS A 31 -12.08 -8.71 -1.08
CA CYS A 31 -11.91 -9.33 -2.39
C CYS A 31 -10.46 -9.67 -2.73
N THR A 32 -9.50 -8.82 -2.37
CA THR A 32 -8.10 -8.94 -2.84
C THR A 32 -7.15 -9.50 -1.79
N GLY A 33 -7.62 -9.71 -0.56
CA GLY A 33 -6.78 -10.17 0.55
C GLY A 33 -5.59 -9.24 0.84
N TYR A 34 -5.76 -7.94 0.59
CA TYR A 34 -4.75 -6.87 0.75
C TYR A 34 -3.57 -6.89 -0.23
N LYS A 35 -3.08 -8.06 -0.69
CA LYS A 35 -1.85 -8.17 -1.51
C LYS A 35 -1.85 -7.20 -2.70
N LYS A 36 -2.87 -7.26 -3.57
CA LYS A 36 -2.91 -6.40 -4.76
C LYS A 36 -2.96 -4.90 -4.45
N VAL A 37 -3.50 -4.51 -3.29
CA VAL A 37 -3.50 -3.09 -2.90
C VAL A 37 -2.11 -2.67 -2.42
N LEU A 38 -1.44 -3.51 -1.63
CA LEU A 38 -0.07 -3.26 -1.20
C LEU A 38 0.85 -3.13 -2.42
N ASP A 39 0.81 -4.11 -3.33
CA ASP A 39 1.59 -4.11 -4.57
C ASP A 39 1.36 -2.80 -5.35
N SER A 40 0.10 -2.41 -5.56
CA SER A 40 -0.25 -1.20 -6.32
C SER A 40 0.30 0.09 -5.69
N VAL A 41 0.32 0.18 -4.36
CA VAL A 41 0.82 1.36 -3.65
C VAL A 41 2.35 1.38 -3.64
N MET A 42 2.99 0.23 -3.45
CA MET A 42 4.46 0.11 -3.54
C MET A 42 4.94 0.44 -4.96
N ASP A 43 4.18 0.06 -6.00
CA ASP A 43 4.45 0.43 -7.39
C ASP A 43 4.39 1.95 -7.60
N VAL A 44 3.35 2.60 -7.08
CA VAL A 44 3.22 4.08 -7.13
C VAL A 44 4.37 4.76 -6.37
N ALA A 45 4.84 4.16 -5.27
CA ALA A 45 5.99 4.65 -4.51
C ALA A 45 7.35 4.38 -5.20
N GLY A 46 7.37 3.74 -6.37
CA GLY A 46 8.61 3.38 -7.08
C GLY A 46 9.39 2.23 -6.44
N GLN A 47 8.74 1.42 -5.60
CA GLN A 47 9.33 0.34 -4.82
C GLN A 47 8.91 -1.06 -5.32
N SER A 48 8.50 -1.16 -6.58
CA SER A 48 8.13 -2.43 -7.22
C SER A 48 9.24 -3.48 -7.10
N SER A 49 8.98 -4.55 -6.35
CA SER A 49 9.66 -5.81 -6.60
C SER A 49 9.05 -6.37 -7.88
N LYS A 50 9.82 -6.48 -8.96
CA LYS A 50 9.36 -7.17 -10.18
C LYS A 50 8.96 -8.60 -9.81
N GLU A 51 7.67 -8.87 -9.62
CA GLU A 51 7.11 -10.20 -9.69
C GLU A 51 6.65 -10.40 -11.14
N GLY A 52 7.30 -11.35 -11.83
CA GLY A 52 7.00 -11.74 -13.20
C GLY A 52 5.69 -12.52 -13.35
#